data_AF-A0A7C8KPU7-F1
#
_entry.id   AF-A0A7C8KPU7-F1
#
_cell.length_a   1.000
_cell.length_b   1.000
_cell.length_c   1.000
_cell.angle_alpha   90.00
_cell.angle_beta   90.00
_cell.angle_gamma   90.00
#
_symmetry.space_group_name_H-M   'P 1'
#
loop_
_entity.id
_entity.type
_entity.pdbx_description
1 polymer ?
#
loop_
_entity_poly.entity_id
_entity_poly.type
_entity_poly.pdbx_seq_one_letter_code
_entity_poly.pdbx_strand_id
1 'polypeptide(L)'
;SDYHWKMDKITEAVAATQGEIITYNKEPITPAFFSTSNGYTENSEDYWQNELPYLKIVESPWDEELSPKFLNQIILTANEVQQKLGVNLSANVQDFQITRTDSNRVETATIAGTAFSGREIREKLNLPSNDFTITRKNDHFVFTTKGYGHGVGMSQYGANGMALEGKNYQDIISYFYKGTAIETLEQAAPKLLVQSNS
;
A
#
# COMPACT_ATOMS: atom_id res chain seq x y z
N SER A 1 22.98 18.09 -14.89
CA SER A 1 21.72 18.18 -14.12
C SER A 1 20.78 17.14 -14.67
N ASP A 2 20.39 16.17 -13.85
CA ASP A 2 19.48 15.07 -14.21
C ASP A 2 18.01 15.51 -14.40
N TYR A 3 17.72 16.80 -14.24
CA TYR A 3 16.36 17.33 -14.20
C TYR A 3 15.64 17.24 -15.54
N HIS A 4 16.29 17.67 -16.63
CA HIS A 4 15.63 17.76 -17.94
C HIS A 4 15.28 16.39 -18.50
N TRP A 5 16.21 15.44 -18.51
CA TRP A 5 15.93 14.10 -19.05
C TRP A 5 14.85 13.35 -18.24
N LYS A 6 14.80 13.54 -16.91
CA LYS A 6 13.74 12.96 -16.08
C LYS A 6 12.38 13.57 -16.40
N MET A 7 12.33 14.89 -16.61
CA MET A 7 11.11 15.56 -17.02
C MET A 7 10.64 15.09 -18.40
N ASP A 8 11.55 15.03 -19.37
CA ASP A 8 11.25 14.57 -20.73
C ASP A 8 10.71 13.13 -20.73
N LYS A 9 11.32 12.24 -19.95
CA LYS A 9 10.85 10.84 -19.79
C LYS A 9 9.44 10.75 -19.19
N ILE A 10 9.14 11.60 -18.21
CA ILE A 10 7.79 11.65 -17.61
C ILE A 10 6.78 12.21 -18.63
N THR A 11 7.14 13.27 -19.34
CA THR A 11 6.27 13.87 -20.37
C THR A 11 5.98 12.89 -21.50
N GLU A 12 6.98 12.13 -21.96
CA GLU A 12 6.79 11.10 -22.99
C GLU A 12 5.87 9.98 -22.51
N ALA A 13 6.03 9.51 -21.27
CA ALA A 13 5.16 8.49 -20.69
C ALA A 13 3.69 8.97 -20.60
N VAL A 14 3.47 10.23 -20.20
CA VAL A 14 2.12 10.81 -20.13
C VAL A 14 1.53 10.98 -21.53
N ALA A 15 2.31 11.43 -22.51
CA ALA A 15 1.85 11.60 -23.88
C ALA A 15 1.50 10.27 -24.53
N ALA A 16 2.28 9.21 -24.25
CA ALA A 16 2.05 7.88 -24.79
C ALA A 16 0.74 7.23 -24.30
N THR A 17 0.25 7.59 -23.11
CA THR A 17 -1.01 7.09 -22.52
C THR A 17 -2.10 8.17 -22.48
N GLN A 18 -2.01 9.18 -23.35
CA GLN A 18 -2.94 10.31 -23.32
C GLN A 18 -4.38 9.84 -23.55
N GLY A 19 -5.26 10.17 -22.60
CA GLY A 19 -6.68 9.84 -22.68
C GLY A 19 -7.02 8.40 -22.35
N GLU A 20 -6.06 7.59 -21.90
CA GLU A 20 -6.31 6.24 -21.39
C GLU A 20 -6.71 6.27 -19.92
N ILE A 21 -7.69 5.44 -19.57
CA ILE A 21 -8.15 5.21 -18.20
C ILE A 21 -8.26 3.71 -17.92
N ILE A 22 -8.21 3.33 -16.65
CA ILE A 22 -8.42 1.95 -16.22
C ILE A 22 -9.87 1.78 -15.80
N THR A 23 -10.56 0.80 -16.36
CA THR A 23 -11.97 0.53 -16.07
C THR A 23 -12.21 -0.91 -15.63
N TYR A 24 -13.25 -1.11 -14.83
CA TYR A 24 -13.81 -2.41 -14.45
C TYR A 24 -15.30 -2.37 -14.75
N ASN A 25 -15.84 -3.35 -15.47
CA ASN A 25 -17.23 -3.32 -15.97
C ASN A 25 -17.60 -2.03 -16.73
N LYS A 26 -16.62 -1.44 -17.43
CA LYS A 26 -16.72 -0.16 -18.18
C LYS A 26 -16.98 1.07 -17.31
N GLU A 27 -16.62 1.00 -16.03
CA GLU A 27 -16.63 2.14 -15.11
C GLU A 27 -15.20 2.40 -14.61
N PRO A 28 -14.77 3.67 -14.47
CA PRO A 28 -13.44 3.97 -13.95
C PRO A 28 -13.22 3.33 -12.58
N ILE A 29 -12.04 2.75 -12.39
CA ILE A 29 -11.68 2.17 -11.09
C ILE A 29 -11.19 3.25 -10.12
N THR A 30 -11.00 2.86 -8.86
CA THR A 30 -10.08 3.56 -7.94
C THR A 30 -8.67 2.99 -8.13
N PRO A 31 -7.75 3.68 -8.84
CA PRO A 31 -6.42 3.14 -9.15
C PRO A 31 -5.46 3.38 -7.98
N ALA A 32 -5.69 2.68 -6.86
CA ALA A 32 -4.83 2.79 -5.68
C ALA A 32 -3.39 2.38 -5.99
N PHE A 33 -2.40 3.12 -5.49
CA PHE A 33 -0.99 2.80 -5.66
C PHE A 33 -0.18 3.21 -4.44
N PHE A 34 0.95 2.53 -4.22
CA PHE A 34 1.82 2.76 -3.08
C PHE A 34 3.28 2.46 -3.43
N SER A 35 4.23 2.83 -2.55
CA SER A 35 5.66 2.73 -2.84
C SER A 35 6.13 1.28 -2.94
N THR A 36 5.99 0.52 -1.86
CA THR A 36 6.68 -0.77 -1.72
C THR A 36 5.84 -1.76 -0.94
N SER A 37 5.74 -2.99 -1.43
CA SER A 37 5.02 -4.10 -0.80
C SER A 37 5.88 -4.78 0.26
N ASN A 38 5.27 -5.67 1.04
CA ASN A 38 5.97 -6.61 1.92
C ASN A 38 6.22 -7.97 1.23
N GLY A 39 6.13 -8.01 -0.11
CA GLY A 39 6.07 -9.21 -0.94
C GLY A 39 4.68 -9.47 -1.53
N TYR A 40 3.64 -8.84 -0.96
CA TYR A 40 2.25 -8.96 -1.41
C TYR A 40 1.54 -7.60 -1.38
N THR A 41 0.58 -7.40 -2.29
CA THR A 41 -0.44 -6.34 -2.14
C THR A 41 -1.49 -6.76 -1.12
N GLU A 42 -2.43 -5.87 -0.81
CA GLU A 42 -3.51 -6.10 0.15
C GLU A 42 -4.87 -6.06 -0.55
N ASN A 43 -5.86 -6.81 -0.06
CA ASN A 43 -7.24 -6.60 -0.51
C ASN A 43 -7.74 -5.23 -0.03
N SER A 44 -8.65 -4.63 -0.80
CA SER A 44 -9.24 -3.35 -0.42
C SER A 44 -9.95 -3.35 0.94
N GLU A 45 -10.67 -4.42 1.25
CA GLU A 45 -11.51 -4.59 2.44
C GLU A 45 -10.70 -4.74 3.72
N ASP A 46 -9.44 -5.15 3.60
CA ASP A 46 -8.52 -5.28 4.73
C ASP A 46 -7.90 -3.92 5.14
N TYR A 47 -8.11 -2.88 4.33
CA TYR A 47 -7.60 -1.51 4.59
C TYR A 47 -8.69 -0.42 4.56
N TRP A 48 -9.75 -0.63 3.78
CA TRP A 48 -10.93 0.23 3.61
C TRP A 48 -12.22 -0.56 3.87
N GLN A 49 -13.35 0.12 3.99
CA GLN A 49 -14.62 -0.53 4.33
C GLN A 49 -15.26 -1.33 3.18
N ASN A 50 -14.94 -0.97 1.92
CA ASN A 50 -15.61 -1.53 0.75
C ASN A 50 -14.68 -2.49 0.02
N GLU A 51 -15.18 -3.69 -0.30
CA GLU A 51 -14.53 -4.59 -1.24
C GLU A 51 -14.60 -4.03 -2.66
N LEU A 52 -13.46 -4.00 -3.33
CA LEU A 52 -13.28 -3.62 -4.71
C LEU A 52 -12.71 -4.84 -5.46
N PRO A 53 -13.49 -5.49 -6.36
CA PRO A 53 -13.10 -6.75 -7.00
C PRO A 53 -11.77 -6.73 -7.77
N TYR A 54 -11.33 -5.53 -8.18
CA TYR A 54 -10.08 -5.30 -8.90
C TYR A 54 -8.89 -4.97 -7.98
N LEU A 55 -9.10 -4.80 -6.67
CA LEU A 55 -8.04 -4.55 -5.67
C LEU A 55 -7.94 -5.75 -4.72
N LYS A 56 -7.33 -6.83 -5.23
CA LYS A 56 -7.10 -8.07 -4.47
C LYS A 56 -5.62 -8.28 -4.23
N ILE A 57 -5.31 -9.18 -3.30
CA ILE A 57 -3.93 -9.64 -3.06
C ILE A 57 -3.34 -10.22 -4.36
N VAL A 58 -2.15 -9.73 -4.68
CA VAL A 58 -1.24 -10.28 -5.68
C VAL A 58 0.17 -10.31 -5.10
N GLU A 59 0.97 -11.26 -5.56
CA GLU A 59 2.40 -11.30 -5.27
C GLU A 59 3.08 -10.07 -5.86
N SER A 60 4.15 -9.63 -5.22
CA SER A 60 5.00 -8.55 -5.71
C SER A 60 6.44 -8.81 -5.22
N PRO A 61 7.09 -9.87 -5.74
CA PRO A 61 8.37 -10.36 -5.22
C PRO A 61 9.52 -9.38 -5.45
N TRP A 62 9.41 -8.52 -6.47
CA TRP A 62 10.45 -7.55 -6.83
C TRP A 62 10.73 -6.51 -5.76
N ASP A 63 9.75 -6.22 -4.90
CA ASP A 63 9.86 -5.17 -3.89
C ASP A 63 10.98 -5.42 -2.89
N GLU A 64 11.23 -6.68 -2.54
CA GLU A 64 12.24 -7.08 -1.56
C GLU A 64 13.65 -6.75 -2.03
N GLU A 65 13.95 -7.00 -3.30
CA GLU A 65 15.27 -6.80 -3.87
C GLU A 65 15.48 -5.37 -4.38
N LEU A 66 14.44 -4.77 -4.97
CA LEU A 66 14.59 -3.49 -5.66
C LEU A 66 14.39 -2.28 -4.76
N SER A 67 13.59 -2.40 -3.70
CA SER A 67 13.24 -1.25 -2.88
C SER A 67 14.21 -1.03 -1.72
N PRO A 68 14.91 0.12 -1.66
CA PRO A 68 15.68 0.48 -0.48
C PRO A 68 14.79 0.78 0.73
N LYS A 69 13.46 0.82 0.55
CA LYS A 69 12.46 1.05 1.59
C LYS A 69 11.78 -0.23 2.05
N PHE A 70 12.21 -1.41 1.58
CA PHE A 70 11.55 -2.67 1.89
C PHE A 70 11.58 -2.99 3.37
N LEU A 71 12.72 -2.86 4.03
CA LEU A 71 12.85 -3.07 5.48
C LEU A 71 13.17 -1.75 6.17
N ASN A 72 12.50 -1.47 7.28
CA ASN A 72 12.81 -0.29 8.10
C ASN A 72 12.64 -0.59 9.59
N GLN A 73 13.26 0.23 10.44
CA GLN A 73 13.12 0.16 11.89
C GLN A 73 12.79 1.54 12.45
N ILE A 74 11.70 1.60 13.20
CA ILE A 74 11.30 2.77 13.98
C ILE A 74 11.45 2.42 15.45
N ILE A 75 12.22 3.22 16.18
CA ILE A 75 12.43 3.06 17.62
C ILE A 75 11.71 4.21 18.32
N LEU A 76 10.80 3.86 19.23
CA LEU A 76 10.05 4.82 20.06
C LEU A 76 10.26 4.50 21.53
N THR A 77 10.32 5.52 22.36
CA THR A 77 10.26 5.36 23.82
C THR A 77 8.87 4.86 24.25
N ALA A 78 8.76 4.23 25.42
CA ALA A 78 7.47 3.85 25.97
C ALA A 78 6.55 5.07 26.12
N ASN A 79 7.10 6.21 26.53
CA ASN A 79 6.33 7.45 26.64
C ASN A 79 5.74 7.92 25.31
N GLU A 80 6.51 7.87 24.20
CA GLU A 80 5.97 8.21 22.88
C GLU A 80 4.86 7.27 22.44
N VAL A 81 5.02 5.96 22.69
CA VAL A 81 3.97 4.97 22.38
C VAL A 81 2.70 5.24 23.21
N GLN A 82 2.84 5.50 24.51
CA GLN A 82 1.70 5.85 25.39
C GLN A 82 0.95 7.08 24.88
N GLN A 83 1.68 8.15 24.58
CA GLN A 83 1.08 9.42 24.15
C GLN A 83 0.39 9.29 22.79
N LYS A 84 1.05 8.64 21.82
CA LYS A 84 0.51 8.52 20.45
C LYS A 84 -0.65 7.54 20.36
N LEU A 85 -0.62 6.44 21.12
CA LEU A 85 -1.71 5.46 21.12
C LEU A 85 -2.81 5.77 22.14
N GLY A 86 -2.54 6.63 23.13
CA GLY A 86 -3.49 6.92 24.21
C GLY A 86 -3.62 5.77 25.21
N VAL A 87 -2.53 5.06 25.48
CA VAL A 87 -2.52 3.88 26.37
C VAL A 87 -1.59 4.09 27.57
N ASN A 88 -1.77 3.29 28.62
CA ASN A 88 -0.88 3.25 29.76
C ASN A 88 -0.04 1.96 29.73
N LEU A 89 1.26 2.07 29.46
CA LEU A 89 2.18 0.95 29.36
C LEU A 89 2.75 0.64 30.75
N SER A 90 2.32 -0.47 31.33
CA SER A 90 2.99 -1.00 32.52
C SER A 90 4.38 -1.56 32.19
N ALA A 91 5.25 -1.69 33.19
CA ALA A 91 6.60 -2.26 33.03
C ALA A 91 6.59 -3.68 32.41
N ASN A 92 5.47 -4.40 32.51
CA ASN A 92 5.33 -5.81 32.09
C ASN A 92 4.57 -6.00 30.77
N VAL A 93 4.23 -4.94 30.03
CA VAL A 93 3.70 -5.12 28.67
C VAL A 93 4.81 -5.72 27.80
N GLN A 94 4.76 -7.04 27.63
CA GLN A 94 5.60 -7.84 26.74
C GLN A 94 4.78 -8.63 25.72
N ASP A 95 3.52 -8.95 26.05
CA ASP A 95 2.64 -9.72 25.17
C ASP A 95 1.83 -8.78 24.28
N PHE A 96 2.27 -8.65 23.03
CA PHE A 96 1.47 -8.07 21.95
C PHE A 96 0.71 -9.21 21.28
N GLN A 97 -0.61 -9.17 21.33
CA GLN A 97 -1.43 -10.09 20.55
C GLN A 97 -1.66 -9.46 19.18
N ILE A 98 -1.10 -10.07 18.13
CA ILE A 98 -1.17 -9.57 16.75
C ILE A 98 -1.92 -10.60 15.90
N THR A 99 -2.94 -10.17 15.16
CA THR A 99 -3.51 -10.92 14.04
C THR A 99 -2.99 -10.33 12.72
N ARG A 100 -3.01 -11.12 11.65
CA ARG A 100 -2.52 -10.71 10.34
C ARG A 100 -3.53 -11.03 9.25
N THR A 101 -3.55 -10.19 8.23
CA THR A 101 -4.24 -10.42 6.97
C THR A 101 -3.54 -11.53 6.17
N ASP A 102 -4.17 -11.99 5.11
CA ASP A 102 -3.60 -12.99 4.19
C ASP A 102 -2.30 -12.49 3.51
N SER A 103 -2.11 -11.17 3.40
CA SER A 103 -0.87 -10.58 2.89
C SER A 103 0.21 -10.39 3.97
N ASN A 104 0.00 -10.93 5.16
CA ASN A 104 0.85 -10.81 6.35
C ASN A 104 0.91 -9.42 6.98
N ARG A 105 0.08 -8.43 6.60
CA ARG A 105 0.05 -7.15 7.33
C ARG A 105 -0.67 -7.32 8.65
N VAL A 106 -0.36 -6.47 9.63
CA VAL A 106 -1.08 -6.45 10.91
C VAL A 106 -2.50 -6.00 10.65
N GLU A 107 -3.45 -6.88 10.96
CA GLU A 107 -4.88 -6.61 10.93
C GLU A 107 -5.27 -5.94 12.24
N THR A 108 -5.04 -6.62 13.37
CA THR A 108 -5.24 -6.08 14.72
C THR A 108 -4.02 -6.30 15.61
N ALA A 109 -3.80 -5.40 16.56
CA ALA A 109 -2.86 -5.59 17.65
C ALA A 109 -3.40 -5.07 18.97
N THR A 110 -3.27 -5.87 20.03
CA THR A 110 -3.61 -5.46 21.40
C THR A 110 -2.36 -4.97 22.11
N ILE A 111 -2.35 -3.69 22.52
CA ILE A 111 -1.27 -3.03 23.24
C ILE A 111 -1.82 -2.50 24.56
N ALA A 112 -1.26 -2.96 25.69
CA ALA A 112 -1.73 -2.61 27.04
C ALA A 112 -3.23 -2.89 27.29
N GLY A 113 -3.76 -3.96 26.69
CA GLY A 113 -5.19 -4.31 26.81
C GLY A 113 -6.13 -3.50 25.92
N THR A 114 -5.63 -2.55 25.13
CA THR A 114 -6.40 -1.82 24.11
C THR A 114 -6.13 -2.41 22.74
N ALA A 115 -7.19 -2.79 22.02
CA ALA A 115 -7.10 -3.27 20.64
C ALA A 115 -7.05 -2.09 19.66
N PHE A 116 -6.18 -2.19 18.66
CA PHE A 116 -6.07 -1.27 17.54
C PHE A 116 -6.02 -2.05 16.24
N SER A 117 -6.49 -1.45 15.15
CA SER A 117 -6.11 -1.93 13.83
C SER A 117 -4.62 -1.65 13.55
N GLY A 118 -3.99 -2.48 12.71
CA GLY A 118 -2.62 -2.21 12.26
C GLY A 118 -2.51 -0.87 11.52
N ARG A 119 -3.58 -0.45 10.84
CA ARG A 119 -3.69 0.87 10.21
C ARG A 119 -3.63 2.01 11.22
N GLU A 120 -4.41 1.93 12.30
CA GLU A 120 -4.38 2.96 13.35
C GLU A 120 -3.00 3.08 13.99
N ILE A 121 -2.33 1.95 14.26
CA ILE A 121 -0.97 1.96 14.80
C ILE A 121 -0.01 2.60 13.81
N ARG A 122 -0.07 2.21 12.54
CA ARG A 122 0.75 2.79 11.48
C ARG A 122 0.59 4.31 11.43
N GLU A 123 -0.65 4.80 11.39
CA GLU A 123 -0.96 6.23 11.28
C GLU A 123 -0.53 7.00 12.54
N LYS A 124 -0.90 6.51 13.74
CA LYS A 124 -0.59 7.18 15.01
C LYS A 124 0.91 7.19 15.32
N LEU A 125 1.63 6.10 14.99
CA LEU A 125 3.06 5.98 15.24
C LEU A 125 3.93 6.47 14.08
N ASN A 126 3.32 6.83 12.95
CA ASN A 126 3.98 7.22 11.70
C ASN A 126 4.93 6.13 11.17
N LEU A 127 4.45 4.88 11.16
CA LEU A 127 5.20 3.75 10.61
C LEU A 127 5.11 3.74 9.06
N PRO A 128 6.15 3.24 8.36
CA PRO A 128 6.12 3.12 6.90
C PRO A 128 4.93 2.30 6.36
N SER A 129 4.58 1.21 7.05
CA SER A 129 3.50 0.29 6.69
C SER A 129 2.83 -0.28 7.95
N ASN A 130 1.73 -1.02 7.75
CA ASN A 130 1.09 -1.83 8.78
C ASN A 130 1.60 -3.29 8.78
N ASP A 131 2.61 -3.66 7.99
CA ASP A 131 3.36 -4.89 8.28
C ASP A 131 4.51 -4.55 9.21
N PHE A 132 4.34 -4.86 10.49
CA PHE A 132 5.39 -4.69 11.47
C PHE A 132 5.44 -5.82 12.48
N THR A 133 6.61 -5.98 13.10
CA THR A 133 6.78 -6.69 14.37
C THR A 133 7.15 -5.68 15.46
N ILE A 134 6.81 -5.99 16.71
CA ILE A 134 7.09 -5.14 17.86
C ILE A 134 7.98 -5.92 18.81
N THR A 135 9.07 -5.31 19.27
CA THR A 135 9.89 -5.85 20.36
C THR A 135 10.17 -4.76 21.38
N ARG A 136 9.93 -5.05 22.66
CA ARG A 136 10.32 -4.15 23.74
C ARG A 136 11.76 -4.41 24.16
N LYS A 137 12.56 -3.35 24.26
CA LYS A 137 13.93 -3.36 24.80
C LYS A 137 14.04 -2.24 25.82
N ASN A 138 14.08 -2.60 27.11
CA ASN A 138 14.05 -1.64 28.22
C ASN A 138 12.83 -0.68 28.09
N ASP A 139 13.10 0.62 28.01
CA ASP A 139 12.12 1.69 27.85
C ASP A 139 11.81 2.04 26.38
N HIS A 140 12.20 1.17 25.44
CA HIS A 140 11.99 1.39 24.01
C HIS A 140 11.21 0.25 23.36
N PHE A 141 10.45 0.61 22.33
CA PHE A 141 9.74 -0.28 21.43
C PHE A 141 10.40 -0.17 20.06
N VAL A 142 10.84 -1.30 19.54
CA VAL A 142 11.43 -1.43 18.21
C VAL A 142 10.36 -2.00 17.29
N PHE A 143 9.90 -1.19 16.34
CA PHE A 143 9.01 -1.59 15.27
C PHE A 143 9.85 -1.92 14.05
N THR A 144 9.91 -3.18 13.64
CA THR A 144 10.53 -3.56 12.36
C THR A 144 9.42 -3.68 11.33
N THR A 145 9.45 -2.84 10.30
CA THR A 145 8.40 -2.78 9.29
C THR A 145 8.86 -3.35 7.95
N LYS A 146 7.93 -3.97 7.20
CA LYS A 146 8.13 -4.37 5.81
C LYS A 146 7.23 -3.58 4.87
N GLY A 147 7.78 -3.13 3.75
CA GLY A 147 7.09 -2.29 2.77
C GLY A 147 6.88 -0.84 3.22
N TYR A 148 6.31 -0.05 2.32
CA TYR A 148 6.06 1.38 2.48
C TYR A 148 4.76 1.76 1.77
N GLY A 149 3.75 2.18 2.54
CA GLY A 149 2.43 2.54 2.03
C GLY A 149 1.31 1.63 2.55
N HIS A 150 0.12 1.78 1.96
CA HIS A 150 -1.08 1.05 2.39
C HIS A 150 -1.18 -0.38 1.85
N GLY A 151 -0.39 -0.77 0.84
CA GLY A 151 -0.39 -2.13 0.31
C GLY A 151 -1.50 -2.44 -0.72
N VAL A 152 -2.58 -1.67 -0.77
CA VAL A 152 -3.67 -1.87 -1.74
C VAL A 152 -3.31 -1.39 -3.16
N GLY A 153 -3.58 -2.20 -4.17
CA GLY A 153 -3.42 -1.85 -5.60
C GLY A 153 -2.00 -2.02 -6.12
N MET A 154 -1.48 -1.06 -6.88
CA MET A 154 -0.19 -1.20 -7.57
C MET A 154 1.01 -0.80 -6.69
N SER A 155 1.99 -1.68 -6.56
CA SER A 155 3.31 -1.31 -6.01
C SER A 155 4.14 -0.60 -7.08
N GLN A 156 4.68 0.58 -6.76
CA GLN A 156 5.58 1.33 -7.65
C GLN A 156 6.88 0.57 -7.90
N TYR A 157 7.48 -0.03 -6.88
CA TYR A 157 8.70 -0.84 -7.04
C TYR A 157 8.41 -2.19 -7.70
N GLY A 158 7.24 -2.78 -7.43
CA GLY A 158 6.76 -3.97 -8.14
C GLY A 158 6.58 -3.72 -9.64
N ALA A 159 5.91 -2.61 -10.00
CA ALA A 159 5.75 -2.17 -11.39
C ALA A 159 7.11 -1.92 -12.07
N ASN A 160 8.08 -1.32 -11.36
CA ASN A 160 9.43 -1.14 -11.88
C ASN A 160 10.14 -2.50 -12.09
N GLY A 161 9.97 -3.46 -11.19
CA GLY A 161 10.51 -4.81 -11.35
C GLY A 161 9.96 -5.53 -12.57
N MET A 162 8.63 -5.50 -12.74
CA MET A 162 7.99 -6.02 -13.95
C MET A 162 8.50 -5.33 -15.23
N ALA A 163 8.68 -4.00 -15.20
CA ALA A 163 9.22 -3.27 -16.35
C ALA A 163 10.68 -3.66 -16.66
N LEU A 164 11.51 -3.92 -15.65
CA LEU A 164 12.88 -4.42 -15.81
C LEU A 164 12.91 -5.84 -16.42
N GLU A 165 11.87 -6.64 -16.19
CA GLU A 165 11.66 -7.93 -16.85
C GLU A 165 11.05 -7.81 -18.26
N GLY A 166 10.86 -6.59 -18.77
CA GLY A 166 10.36 -6.31 -20.11
C GLY A 166 8.83 -6.32 -20.25
N LYS A 167 8.09 -6.30 -19.15
CA LYS A 167 6.63 -6.12 -19.18
C LYS A 167 6.27 -4.70 -19.60
N ASN A 168 5.23 -4.56 -20.42
CA ASN A 168 4.70 -3.25 -20.78
C ASN A 168 3.73 -2.74 -19.70
N TYR A 169 3.26 -1.50 -19.83
CA TYR A 169 2.34 -0.91 -18.85
C TYR A 169 0.98 -1.61 -18.77
N GLN A 170 0.49 -2.20 -19.86
CA GLN A 170 -0.77 -2.95 -19.88
C GLN A 170 -0.65 -4.26 -19.08
N ASP A 171 0.47 -4.96 -19.22
CA ASP A 171 0.80 -6.15 -18.42
C ASP A 171 0.88 -5.79 -16.93
N ILE A 172 1.52 -4.67 -16.59
CA ILE A 172 1.66 -4.19 -15.21
C ILE A 172 0.30 -3.84 -14.61
N ILE A 173 -0.52 -3.05 -15.32
CA ILE A 173 -1.85 -2.65 -14.87
C ILE A 173 -2.74 -3.88 -14.67
N SER A 174 -2.79 -4.79 -15.65
CA SER A 174 -3.63 -5.99 -15.57
C SER A 174 -3.20 -6.96 -14.47
N TYR A 175 -1.90 -6.96 -14.12
CA TYR A 175 -1.37 -7.74 -13.00
C TYR A 175 -1.85 -7.21 -11.65
N PHE A 176 -1.71 -5.91 -11.40
CA PHE A 176 -2.08 -5.29 -10.11
C PHE A 176 -3.58 -5.01 -9.96
N TYR A 177 -4.28 -4.78 -11.07
CA TYR A 177 -5.71 -4.47 -11.10
C TYR A 177 -6.47 -5.56 -11.86
N LYS A 178 -6.80 -6.65 -11.18
CA LYS A 178 -7.38 -7.84 -11.80
C LYS A 178 -8.72 -7.56 -12.47
N GLY A 179 -8.91 -8.12 -13.67
CA GLY A 179 -10.16 -8.01 -14.43
C GLY A 179 -10.45 -6.62 -14.99
N THR A 180 -9.47 -5.71 -14.98
CA THR A 180 -9.61 -4.38 -15.56
C THR A 180 -9.25 -4.33 -17.04
N ALA A 181 -9.70 -3.28 -17.71
CA ALA A 181 -9.33 -2.93 -19.07
C ALA A 181 -8.74 -1.52 -19.10
N ILE A 182 -7.93 -1.26 -20.12
CA ILE A 182 -7.49 0.10 -20.46
C ILE A 182 -8.38 0.57 -21.61
N GLU A 183 -9.12 1.64 -21.38
CA GLU A 183 -10.05 2.24 -22.33
C GLU A 183 -9.70 3.70 -22.55
N THR A 184 -10.06 4.24 -23.71
CA THR A 184 -9.96 5.69 -23.96
C THR A 184 -11.14 6.43 -23.31
N LEU A 185 -10.93 7.68 -22.92
CA LEU A 185 -11.98 8.55 -22.38
C LEU A 185 -13.21 8.61 -23.31
N GLU A 186 -13.01 8.58 -24.62
CA GLU A 186 -14.09 8.58 -25.62
C GLU A 186 -14.97 7.33 -25.54
N GLN A 187 -14.37 6.16 -25.27
CA GLN A 187 -15.08 4.90 -25.09
C GLN A 187 -15.86 4.85 -23.77
N ALA A 188 -15.36 5.52 -22.73
CA ALA A 188 -15.97 5.54 -21.39
C ALA A 188 -16.97 6.69 -21.16
N ALA A 189 -16.87 7.79 -21.92
CA ALA A 189 -17.67 9.01 -21.77
C ALA A 189 -19.20 8.80 -21.77
N PRO A 190 -19.79 7.92 -22.61
CA PRO A 190 -21.24 7.74 -22.63
C PRO A 190 -21.84 7.30 -21.30
N LYS A 191 -21.07 6.66 -20.41
CA LYS A 191 -21.52 6.25 -19.06
C LYS A 191 -21.21 7.28 -17.98
N LEU A 192 -20.09 7.99 -18.09
CA LEU A 192 -19.71 9.07 -17.15
C LEU A 192 -20.75 10.18 -17.09
N LEU A 193 -21.30 10.57 -18.24
CA LEU A 193 -22.35 11.59 -18.36
C LEU A 193 -23.71 11.13 -17.81
N VAL A 194 -23.95 9.82 -17.71
CA VAL A 194 -25.19 9.26 -17.15
C VAL A 194 -25.14 9.28 -15.62
N GLN A 195 -24.00 8.95 -15.02
CA GLN A 195 -23.81 8.99 -13.56
C GLN A 195 -23.75 10.41 -12.99
N SER A 196 -23.24 11.41 -13.73
CA SER A 196 -23.19 12.81 -13.24
C SER A 196 -24.56 13.51 -13.19
N ASN A 197 -25.59 12.92 -13.79
CA ASN A 197 -26.95 13.46 -13.88
C ASN A 197 -27.96 12.68 -13.01
N SER A 198 -27.48 11.81 -12.11
CA SER A 198 -28.29 10.95 -11.23
C SER A 198 -28.18 11.35 -9.76
#